data_AF-A0A4R7VGM7-F1
#
_entry.id   AF-A0A4R7VGM7-F1
#
_cell.length_a   1.000
_cell.length_b   1.000
_cell.length_c   1.000
_cell.angle_alpha   90.00
_cell.angle_beta   90.00
_cell.angle_gamma   90.00
#
_symmetry.space_group_name_H-M   'P 1'
#
loop_
_entity.id
_entity.type
_entity.pdbx_description
1 polymer ?
#
loop_
_entity_poly.entity_id
_entity_poly.type
_entity_poly.pdbx_seq_one_letter_code
_entity_poly.pdbx_strand_id
1 'polypeptide(L)'
;MAWLFLLIAAGFEVTFAMGMKYAEGFTRLWPSVITVIAAVGGIYFLTLAMRELPVSIAYPIWTAIGSLGTVFLGFALLGESLTLVKLLSVGLIVAGVVGLK
;
A
#
# COMPACT_ATOMS: atom_id res chain seq x y z
N MET A 1 -9.68 -15.34 -8.54
CA MET A 1 -8.28 -15.20 -8.06
C MET A 1 -7.93 -13.76 -7.71
N ALA A 2 -8.81 -12.80 -8.03
CA ALA A 2 -8.56 -11.37 -7.84
C ALA A 2 -8.17 -10.94 -6.42
N TRP A 3 -8.75 -11.53 -5.37
CA TRP A 3 -8.41 -11.17 -3.98
C TRP A 3 -6.95 -11.48 -3.62
N LEU A 4 -6.38 -12.57 -4.16
CA LEU A 4 -4.96 -12.89 -3.96
C LEU A 4 -4.07 -11.88 -4.69
N PHE A 5 -4.41 -11.54 -5.95
CA PHE A 5 -3.69 -10.49 -6.68
C PHE A 5 -3.80 -9.13 -5.99
N LEU A 6 -4.94 -8.82 -5.38
CA LEU A 6 -5.13 -7.58 -4.63
C LEU A 6 -4.23 -7.52 -3.39
N LEU A 7 -4.10 -8.63 -2.67
CA LEU A 7 -3.21 -8.72 -1.51
C LEU A 7 -1.73 -8.61 -1.91
N ILE A 8 -1.34 -9.26 -3.01
CA ILE A 8 0.02 -9.13 -3.58
C ILE A 8 0.28 -7.67 -4.01
N ALA A 9 -0.68 -7.05 -4.71
CA ALA A 9 -0.60 -5.65 -5.12
C ALA A 9 -0.44 -4.71 -3.93
N ALA A 10 -1.12 -4.99 -2.81
CA ALA A 10 -0.97 -4.19 -1.60
C ALA A 10 0.41 -4.38 -0.95
N GLY A 11 0.99 -5.58 -0.97
CA GLY A 11 2.38 -5.79 -0.53
C GLY A 11 3.39 -5.00 -1.35
N PHE A 12 3.17 -4.93 -2.67
CA PHE A 12 3.95 -4.07 -3.56
C PHE A 12 3.78 -2.58 -3.23
N GLU A 13 2.57 -2.13 -2.90
CA GLU A 13 2.31 -0.76 -2.50
C GLU A 13 3.07 -0.35 -1.24
N VAL A 14 3.08 -1.23 -0.22
CA VAL A 14 3.88 -1.02 0.99
C VAL A 14 5.37 -0.94 0.67
N THR A 15 5.85 -1.84 -0.20
CA THR A 15 7.26 -1.86 -0.62
C THR A 15 7.62 -0.59 -1.40
N PHE A 16 6.71 -0.12 -2.25
CA PHE A 16 6.83 1.13 -3.01
C PHE A 16 6.90 2.34 -2.07
N ALA A 17 5.98 2.46 -1.11
CA ALA A 17 5.95 3.55 -0.15
C ALA A 17 7.23 3.61 0.71
N MET A 18 7.67 2.46 1.22
CA MET A 18 8.93 2.38 1.99
C MET A 18 10.14 2.67 1.10
N GLY A 19 10.17 2.11 -0.11
CA GLY A 19 11.23 2.34 -1.09
C GLY A 19 11.41 3.82 -1.41
N MET A 20 10.32 4.55 -1.64
CA MET A 20 10.36 6.01 -1.87
C MET A 20 11.01 6.74 -0.71
N LYS A 21 10.70 6.34 0.53
CA LYS A 21 11.30 6.96 1.71
C LYS A 21 12.81 6.72 1.78
N TYR A 22 13.27 5.51 1.48
CA TYR A 22 14.70 5.16 1.48
C TYR A 22 15.46 5.64 0.25
N ALA A 23 14.76 5.99 -0.84
CA ALA A 23 15.38 6.48 -2.07
C ALA A 23 15.99 7.88 -1.93
N GLU A 24 15.66 8.63 -0.87
CA GLU A 24 16.17 9.99 -0.60
C GLU A 24 16.05 10.89 -1.84
N GLY A 25 14.84 10.96 -2.42
CA GLY A 25 14.61 11.72 -3.65
C GLY A 25 15.24 11.09 -4.90
N PHE A 26 15.31 9.74 -4.94
CA PHE A 26 15.93 8.95 -6.01
C PHE A 26 17.45 9.12 -6.17
N THR A 27 18.13 9.61 -5.15
CA THR A 27 19.59 9.72 -5.14
C THR A 27 20.27 8.37 -4.87
N ARG A 28 19.61 7.47 -4.13
CA ARG A 28 20.12 6.13 -3.85
C ARG A 28 19.63 5.12 -4.90
N LEU A 29 20.57 4.51 -5.62
CA LEU A 29 20.27 3.61 -6.74
C LEU A 29 19.41 2.41 -6.33
N TRP A 30 19.80 1.66 -5.30
CA TRP A 30 19.12 0.42 -4.93
C TRP A 30 17.67 0.63 -4.44
N PRO A 31 17.39 1.53 -3.49
CA PRO A 31 15.99 1.81 -3.11
C PRO A 31 15.17 2.38 -4.27
N SER A 32 15.78 3.16 -5.17
CA SER A 32 15.10 3.68 -6.36
C SER A 32 14.66 2.55 -7.31
N VAL A 33 15.56 1.60 -7.60
CA VAL A 33 15.24 0.43 -8.43
C VAL A 33 14.13 -0.40 -7.80
N ILE A 34 14.23 -0.66 -6.49
CA ILE A 34 13.17 -1.39 -5.74
C ILE A 34 11.84 -0.65 -5.84
N THR A 35 11.83 0.67 -5.66
CA THR A 35 10.63 1.51 -5.77
C THR A 35 9.98 1.37 -7.13
N VAL A 36 10.75 1.46 -8.22
CA VAL A 36 10.22 1.35 -9.58
C VAL A 36 9.67 -0.04 -9.85
N ILE A 37 10.40 -1.09 -9.47
CA ILE A 37 9.94 -2.48 -9.61
C ILE A 37 8.65 -2.69 -8.81
N ALA A 38 8.59 -2.14 -7.59
CA ALA A 38 7.42 -2.27 -6.74
C ALA A 38 6.20 -1.54 -7.30
N ALA A 39 6.39 -0.33 -7.85
CA ALA A 39 5.32 0.42 -8.52
C ALA A 39 4.76 -0.37 -9.72
N VAL A 40 5.64 -0.86 -10.60
CA VAL A 40 5.22 -1.62 -11.78
C VAL A 40 4.53 -2.93 -11.39
N GLY A 41 5.10 -3.66 -10.42
CA GLY A 41 4.51 -4.88 -9.89
C GLY A 41 3.14 -4.64 -9.25
N GLY A 42 3.02 -3.62 -8.41
CA GLY A 42 1.76 -3.23 -7.76
C GLY A 42 0.66 -2.92 -8.76
N ILE A 43 0.96 -2.08 -9.76
CA ILE A 43 0.01 -1.73 -10.83
C ILE A 43 -0.38 -2.96 -11.64
N TYR A 44 0.58 -3.85 -11.96
CA TYR A 44 0.30 -5.07 -12.71
C TYR A 44 -0.66 -6.00 -11.97
N PHE A 45 -0.39 -6.29 -10.69
CA PHE A 45 -1.26 -7.15 -9.89
C PHE A 45 -2.61 -6.51 -9.58
N LEU A 46 -2.66 -5.19 -9.37
CA LEU A 46 -3.92 -4.46 -9.21
C LEU A 46 -4.78 -4.54 -10.48
N THR A 47 -4.15 -4.40 -11.65
CA THR A 47 -4.83 -4.54 -12.95
C THR A 47 -5.41 -5.94 -13.11
N LEU A 48 -4.68 -6.99 -12.70
CA LEU A 48 -5.18 -8.36 -12.70
C LEU A 48 -6.37 -8.55 -11.74
N ALA A 49 -6.34 -7.95 -10.55
CA ALA A 49 -7.45 -8.02 -9.61
C ALA A 49 -8.71 -7.31 -10.15
N MET A 50 -8.52 -6.16 -10.81
CA MET A 50 -9.60 -5.36 -11.40
C MET A 50 -10.27 -6.02 -12.62
N ARG A 51 -9.73 -7.12 -13.15
CA ARG A 51 -10.44 -7.91 -14.18
C ARG A 51 -11.68 -8.61 -13.65
N GLU A 52 -11.67 -9.00 -12.37
CA GLU A 52 -12.82 -9.66 -11.72
C GLU A 52 -13.55 -8.73 -10.75
N LEU A 53 -12.84 -7.75 -10.15
CA LEU A 53 -13.39 -6.85 -9.14
C LEU A 53 -13.70 -5.46 -9.72
N PRO A 54 -14.85 -4.84 -9.35
CA PRO A 54 -15.12 -3.45 -9.66
C PRO A 54 -14.02 -2.52 -9.11
N VAL A 55 -13.66 -1.49 -9.88
CA VAL A 55 -12.66 -0.48 -9.47
C VAL A 55 -13.04 0.19 -8.15
N SER A 56 -14.34 0.44 -7.93
CA SER A 56 -14.88 1.03 -6.69
C SER A 56 -14.65 0.16 -5.44
N ILE A 57 -14.35 -1.14 -5.61
CA ILE A 57 -14.06 -2.07 -4.53
C ILE A 57 -12.56 -2.32 -4.44
N ALA A 58 -11.93 -2.66 -5.57
CA ALA A 58 -10.53 -3.04 -5.61
C ALA A 58 -9.59 -1.89 -5.21
N TYR A 59 -9.79 -0.68 -5.77
CA TYR A 59 -8.86 0.44 -5.54
C TYR A 59 -8.86 0.91 -4.08
N PRO A 60 -10.02 1.14 -3.42
CA PRO A 60 -10.04 1.54 -2.01
C PRO A 60 -9.49 0.46 -1.07
N ILE A 61 -9.75 -0.82 -1.33
CA ILE A 61 -9.18 -1.91 -0.51
C ILE A 61 -7.67 -1.96 -0.67
N TRP A 62 -7.17 -1.84 -1.89
CA TRP A 62 -5.73 -1.80 -2.16
C TRP A 62 -5.03 -0.64 -1.44
N THR A 63 -5.56 0.58 -1.53
CA THR A 63 -5.00 1.75 -0.85
C THR A 63 -5.10 1.65 0.67
N ALA A 64 -6.19 1.09 1.20
CA ALA A 64 -6.35 0.89 2.64
C ALA A 64 -5.32 -0.10 3.22
N ILE A 65 -5.13 -1.26 2.59
CA ILE A 65 -4.14 -2.24 3.02
C ILE A 65 -2.72 -1.68 2.86
N GLY A 66 -2.44 -1.00 1.74
CA GLY A 66 -1.16 -0.32 1.52
C GLY A 66 -0.86 0.74 2.60
N SER A 67 -1.85 1.55 2.95
CA SER A 67 -1.72 2.59 3.97
C SER A 67 -1.50 2.00 5.36
N LEU A 68 -2.26 0.97 5.72
CA LEU A 68 -2.09 0.20 6.96
C LEU A 68 -0.67 -0.35 7.10
N GLY A 69 -0.19 -1.06 6.08
CA GLY A 69 1.15 -1.65 6.07
C GLY A 69 2.25 -0.59 6.14
N THR A 70 2.06 0.54 5.45
CA THR A 70 3.02 1.65 5.46
C THR A 70 3.09 2.32 6.83
N VAL A 71 1.94 2.57 7.50
CA VAL A 71 1.93 3.14 8.86
C VAL A 71 2.60 2.18 9.85
N PHE A 72 2.32 0.89 9.74
CA PHE A 72 2.93 -0.12 10.62
C PHE A 72 4.45 -0.23 10.42
N LEU A 73 4.91 -0.32 9.16
CA LEU A 73 6.34 -0.37 8.86
C LEU A 73 7.04 0.97 9.13
N GLY A 74 6.36 2.10 8.98
CA GLY A 74 6.88 3.40 9.38
C GLY A 74 7.14 3.48 10.88
N PHE A 75 6.24 2.95 11.70
CA PHE A 75 6.49 2.80 13.13
C PHE A 75 7.65 1.83 13.41
N ALA A 76 7.63 0.64 12.80
CA ALA A 76 8.59 -0.42 13.13
C ALA A 76 10.03 -0.16 12.61
N LEU A 77 10.18 0.42 11.42
CA LEU A 77 11.47 0.57 10.73
C LEU A 77 12.01 2.01 10.74
N LEU A 78 11.11 3.02 10.76
CA LEU A 78 11.50 4.43 10.73
C LEU A 78 11.40 5.10 12.11
N GLY A 79 10.91 4.38 13.12
CA GLY A 79 10.73 4.91 14.48
C GLY A 79 9.68 6.02 14.56
N GLU A 80 8.76 6.09 13.59
CA GLU A 80 7.69 7.08 13.62
C GLU A 80 6.75 6.84 14.80
N SER A 81 6.30 7.89 15.49
CA SER A 81 5.34 7.74 16.58
C SER A 81 3.99 7.19 16.08
N LEU A 82 3.54 6.10 16.69
CA LEU A 82 2.20 5.55 16.50
C LEU A 82 1.23 6.23 17.48
N THR A 83 0.72 7.39 17.08
CA THR A 83 -0.24 8.14 17.91
C THR A 83 -1.64 7.53 17.85
N LEU A 84 -2.43 7.75 18.91
CA LEU A 84 -3.83 7.32 18.95
C LEU A 84 -4.64 7.89 17.78
N VAL A 85 -4.32 9.12 17.35
CA VAL A 85 -4.95 9.77 16.20
C VAL A 85 -4.65 9.02 14.90
N LYS A 86 -3.39 8.63 14.64
CA LYS A 86 -3.04 7.83 13.44
C LYS A 86 -3.80 6.50 13.42
N LEU A 87 -3.88 5.81 14.56
CA LEU A 87 -4.65 4.56 14.71
C LEU A 87 -6.14 4.76 14.42
N LEU A 88 -6.75 5.82 14.97
CA LEU A 88 -8.15 6.15 14.71
C LEU A 88 -8.39 6.49 13.23
N SER A 89 -7.53 7.29 12.62
CA SER A 89 -7.63 7.64 11.19
C SER A 89 -7.55 6.41 10.29
N VAL A 90 -6.61 5.51 10.58
CA VAL A 90 -6.48 4.22 9.89
C VAL A 90 -7.73 3.37 10.07
N GLY A 91 -8.29 3.31 11.28
CA GLY A 91 -9.56 2.63 11.55
C GLY A 91 -10.73 3.20 10.74
N LEU A 92 -10.80 4.53 10.58
CA LEU A 92 -11.82 5.18 9.74
C LEU A 92 -11.66 4.86 8.25
N ILE A 93 -10.43 4.76 7.75
CA ILE A 93 -10.16 4.33 6.37
C ILE A 93 -10.72 2.91 6.16
N VAL A 94 -10.41 1.99 7.08
CA VAL A 94 -10.91 0.61 7.01
C VAL A 94 -12.44 0.57 7.07
N ALA A 95 -13.05 1.33 7.98
CA ALA A 95 -14.51 1.40 8.11
C ALA A 95 -15.18 1.93 6.84
N GLY A 96 -14.62 2.99 6.23
CA GLY A 96 -15.11 3.53 4.96
C GLY A 96 -15.03 2.52 3.83
N VAL A 97 -13.93 1.76 3.76
CA VAL A 97 -13.71 0.72 2.73
C VAL A 97 -14.67 -0.45 2.90
N VAL A 98 -14.93 -0.87 4.14
CA VAL A 98 -15.91 -1.93 4.43
C VAL A 98 -17.32 -1.48 4.02
N GLY A 99 -17.66 -0.20 4.18
CA GLY A 99 -18.96 0.36 3.78
C GLY A 99 -19.16 0.48 2.26
N LEU A 100 -18.13 0.29 1.44
CA LEU A 100 -18.25 0.28 -0.04
C LEU A 100 -18.69 -1.08 -0.60
N LYS A 101 -18.83 -2.09 0.25
CA LYS A 101 -19.28 -3.44 -0.09
C LYS A 101 -20.71 -3.66 0.38
#